data_AF-A0A6I3MIS2-F1
#
_entry.id   AF-A0A6I3MIS2-F1
#
_cell.length_a   1.000
_cell.length_b   1.000
_cell.length_c   1.000
_cell.angle_alpha   90.00
_cell.angle_beta   90.00
_cell.angle_gamma   90.00
#
_symmetry.space_group_name_H-M   'P 1'
#
loop_
_entity.id
_entity.type
_entity.pdbx_description
1 polymer ?
#
loop_
_entity_poly.entity_id
_entity_poly.type
_entity_poly.pdbx_seq_one_letter_code
_entity_poly.pdbx_strand_id
1 'polypeptide(L)' 'MKQLKQRRLKIQPKHIARSYNRYVVFPEIRLCGKWLQDIGFNQGNFVTIEHQENKIIITANNEIKTKSSI' A
#
# COMPACT_ATOMS: atom_id res chain seq x y z
N MET A 1 17.76 -16.41 10.36
CA MET A 1 16.55 -16.66 9.54
C MET A 1 15.64 -15.44 9.64
N LYS A 2 15.22 -14.82 8.53
CA LYS A 2 14.27 -13.69 8.58
C LYS A 2 12.90 -14.23 9.03
N GLN A 3 12.46 -13.83 10.21
CA GLN A 3 11.16 -14.24 10.76
C GLN A 3 10.04 -13.61 9.93
N LEU A 4 9.16 -14.44 9.36
CA LEU A 4 7.97 -13.99 8.64
C LEU A 4 6.98 -13.37 9.63
N LYS A 5 6.94 -12.03 9.69
CA LYS A 5 5.93 -11.31 10.47
C LYS A 5 4.65 -11.19 9.66
N GLN A 6 3.61 -11.92 10.06
CA GLN A 6 2.29 -11.86 9.45
C GLN A 6 1.40 -10.88 10.22
N ARG A 7 0.57 -10.11 9.50
CA ARG A 7 -0.46 -9.24 10.07
C ARG A 7 -1.78 -9.54 9.40
N ARG A 8 -2.83 -9.76 10.21
CA ARG A 8 -4.20 -9.93 9.72
C ARG A 8 -4.93 -8.61 9.91
N LEU A 9 -5.50 -8.09 8.82
CA LEU A 9 -6.24 -6.84 8.80
C LEU A 9 -7.64 -7.08 8.27
N LYS A 10 -8.62 -6.37 8.81
CA LYS A 10 -9.98 -6.34 8.28
C LYS A 10 -10.04 -5.36 7.12
N ILE A 11 -10.60 -5.79 5.99
CA ILE A 11 -10.93 -4.90 4.87
C ILE A 11 -12.00 -3.92 5.35
N GLN A 12 -11.70 -2.62 5.22
CA GLN A 12 -12.59 -1.56 5.66
C GLN A 12 -13.45 -1.08 4.50
N PRO A 13 -14.71 -0.66 4.74
CA PRO A 13 -15.48 0.04 3.72
C PRO A 13 -14.95 1.47 3.54
N LYS A 14 -14.74 1.88 2.29
CA LYS A 14 -14.46 3.26 1.92
C LYS A 14 -15.67 3.87 1.24
N HIS A 15 -16.24 4.89 1.86
CA HIS A 15 -17.33 5.67 1.29
C HIS A 15 -16.73 6.74 0.37
N ILE A 16 -17.05 6.66 -0.92
CA ILE A 16 -16.63 7.64 -1.91
C ILE A 16 -17.85 8.45 -2.32
N ALA A 17 -17.78 9.77 -2.11
CA ALA A 17 -18.81 10.71 -2.53
C ALA A 17 -18.85 10.79 -4.07
N ARG A 18 -20.05 10.85 -4.62
CA ARG A 18 -20.35 11.08 -6.03
C ARG A 18 -21.22 12.33 -6.16
N SER A 19 -21.37 12.81 -7.40
CA SER A 19 -22.29 13.91 -7.71
C SER A 19 -23.71 13.60 -7.20
N TYR A 20 -24.47 14.65 -6.88
CA TYR A 20 -25.86 14.58 -6.42
C TYR A 20 -26.06 13.79 -5.12
N ASN A 21 -25.19 13.99 -4.11
CA ASN A 21 -25.30 13.35 -2.79
C ASN A 21 -25.35 11.82 -2.79
N ARG A 22 -24.84 11.18 -3.84
CA ARG A 22 -24.75 9.71 -3.90
C ARG A 22 -23.44 9.23 -3.28
N TYR A 23 -23.48 8.09 -2.61
CA TYR A 23 -22.30 7.43 -2.05
C TYR A 23 -22.15 6.04 -2.64
N VAL A 24 -20.92 5.65 -2.92
CA VAL A 24 -20.56 4.28 -3.29
C VAL A 24 -19.55 3.74 -2.28
N VAL A 25 -19.67 2.46 -1.96
CA VAL A 25 -18.82 1.78 -0.99
C VAL A 25 -17.88 0.84 -1.72
N PHE A 26 -16.58 0.99 -1.49
CA PHE A 26 -15.55 0.11 -2.02
C PHE A 26 -14.71 -0.50 -0.90
N PRO A 27 -14.11 -1.69 -1.11
CA PRO A 27 -13.17 -2.26 -0.16
C PRO A 27 -11.85 -1.46 -0.09
N GLU A 28 -11.34 -1.22 1.12
CA GLU A 28 -10.06 -0.56 1.37
C GLU A 28 -9.19 -1.38 2.33
N ILE A 29 -7.93 -1.59 1.95
CA ILE A 29 -6.89 -2.17 2.80
C ILE A 29 -6.01 -1.03 3.31
N ARG A 30 -5.96 -0.83 4.63
CA ARG A 30 -5.18 0.24 5.26
C ARG A 30 -3.92 -0.34 5.90
N LEU A 31 -2.76 -0.11 5.28
CA LEU A 31 -1.45 -0.42 5.84
C LEU A 31 -0.82 0.87 6.38
N CYS A 32 -0.55 0.92 7.68
CA CYS A 32 0.06 2.09 8.32
C CYS A 32 0.86 1.68 9.56
N GLY A 33 1.88 2.47 9.89
CA GLY A 33 2.67 2.36 11.12
C GLY A 33 4.16 2.16 10.86
N LYS A 34 4.94 2.29 11.94
CA LYS A 34 6.42 2.19 11.91
C LYS A 34 6.92 0.89 11.27
N TRP A 35 6.20 -0.21 11.48
CA TRP A 35 6.54 -1.50 10.88
C TRP A 35 6.58 -1.48 9.35
N LEU A 36 5.75 -0.65 8.70
CA LEU A 36 5.67 -0.53 7.25
C LEU A 36 6.89 0.23 6.72
N GLN A 37 7.28 1.29 7.43
CA GLN A 37 8.51 2.05 7.17
C GLN A 37 9.76 1.16 7.37
N ASP A 38 9.80 0.38 8.45
CA ASP A 38 10.93 -0.49 8.79
C ASP A 38 11.20 -1.57 7.72
N ILE A 39 10.19 -1.96 6.94
CA ILE A 39 10.34 -2.92 5.82
C ILE A 39 10.59 -2.25 4.47
N GLY A 40 10.80 -0.93 4.44
CA GLY A 40 11.22 -0.19 3.25
C GLY A 40 10.11 0.57 2.50
N PHE A 41 8.88 0.55 3.00
CA PHE A 41 7.79 1.36 2.44
C PHE A 41 7.85 2.77 3.02
N ASN A 42 8.74 3.58 2.45
CA ASN A 42 8.95 4.96 2.86
C ASN A 42 8.01 5.92 2.12
N GLN A 43 7.63 7.01 2.79
CA GLN A 43 6.86 8.09 2.16
C GLN A 43 7.66 8.68 0.99
N GLY A 44 6.99 8.86 -0.15
CA GLY A 44 7.59 9.41 -1.37
C GLY A 44 8.19 8.37 -2.30
N ASN A 45 8.28 7.09 -1.89
CA ASN A 45 8.66 6.00 -2.79
C ASN A 45 7.44 5.50 -3.58
N PHE A 46 7.72 4.96 -4.78
CA PHE A 46 6.72 4.26 -5.56
C PHE A 46 6.61 2.79 -5.12
N VAL A 47 5.44 2.21 -5.32
CA VAL A 47 5.18 0.79 -5.09
C VAL A 47 4.63 0.17 -6.37
N THR A 48 5.09 -1.03 -6.69
CA THR A 48 4.48 -1.87 -7.72
C THR A 48 3.39 -2.71 -7.09
N ILE A 49 2.20 -2.72 -7.71
CA ILE A 49 1.07 -3.54 -7.27
C ILE A 49 0.73 -4.50 -8.40
N GLU A 50 0.91 -5.79 -8.13
CA GLU A 50 0.47 -6.88 -9.01
C GLU A 50 -0.73 -7.57 -8.36
N HIS A 51 -1.72 -7.95 -9.15
CA HIS A 51 -2.90 -8.62 -8.65
C HIS A 51 -3.29 -9.82 -9.51
N GLN A 52 -3.84 -10.84 -8.84
CA GLN A 52 -4.47 -12.02 -9.42
C GLN A 52 -5.76 -12.28 -8.64
N GLU A 53 -6.52 -13.31 -9.00
CA GLU A 53 -7.68 -13.71 -8.23
C GLU A 53 -7.29 -14.00 -6.76
N ASN A 54 -7.95 -13.32 -5.82
CA ASN A 54 -7.73 -13.42 -4.37
C ASN A 54 -6.31 -13.10 -3.87
N LYS A 55 -5.43 -12.52 -4.69
CA LYS A 55 -4.04 -12.25 -4.33
C LYS A 55 -3.58 -10.88 -4.81
N ILE A 56 -2.98 -10.12 -3.90
CA ILE A 56 -2.29 -8.86 -4.21
C ILE A 56 -0.86 -8.99 -3.72
N ILE A 57 0.09 -8.62 -4.59
CA ILE A 57 1.51 -8.52 -4.26
C ILE A 57 1.87 -7.04 -4.34
N ILE A 58 2.43 -6.50 -3.25
CA ILE A 58 2.87 -5.11 -3.16
C ILE A 58 4.38 -5.11 -2.95
N THR A 59 5.11 -4.49 -3.87
CA THR A 59 6.57 -4.44 -3.86
C THR A 59 7.01 -2.98 -3.77
N ALA A 60 7.86 -2.65 -2.81
CA ALA A 60 8.44 -1.31 -2.70
C ALA A 60 9.52 -1.14 -3.78
N ASN A 61 9.33 -0.16 -4.68
CA ASN A 61 10.35 0.21 -5.64
C ASN A 61 11.27 1.22 -4.96
N ASN A 62 12.38 0.73 -4.42
CA ASN A 62 13.46 1.60 -4.02
C ASN A 62 14.17 2.06 -5.28
N GLU A 63 13.58 3.04 -5.96
CA GLU A 63 14.34 3.85 -6.91
C GLU A 63 15.42 4.54 -6.10
N ILE A 64 16.63 3.98 -6.12
CA ILE A 64 17.81 4.69 -5.68
C ILE A 64 17.80 5.95 -6.54
N LYS A 65 17.43 7.09 -5.95
CA LYS A 65 17.76 8.39 -6.53
C LYS A 65 19.28 8.42 -6.58
N THR A 66 19.85 7.89 -7.65
CA THR A 66 21.20 8.23 -8.06
C THR A 66 21.14 9.74 -8.17
N LYS A 67 21.70 10.44 -7.18
CA LYS A 67 21.93 11.87 -7.27
C LYS A 67 22.79 12.03 -8.52
N SER A 68 22.15 12.39 -9.63
CA SER A 68 22.83 12.90 -10.80
C SER A 68 23.44 14.22 -10.34
N SER A 69 24.66 14.14 -9.81
CA SER A 69 25.58 15.26 -9.75
C SER A 69 25.79 15.72 -11.19
N ILE A 70 25.25 16.88 -11.52
CA ILE A 70 25.77 17.77 -12.55
C ILE A 70 25.73 19.16 -11.95
#